data_AF-A0A7X8ZAI0-F1
#
_entry.id   AF-A0A7X8ZAI0-F1
#
_cell.length_a   1.000
_cell.length_b   1.000
_cell.length_c   1.000
_cell.angle_alpha   90.00
_cell.angle_beta   90.00
_cell.angle_gamma   90.00
#
_symmetry.space_group_name_H-M   'P 1'
#
loop_
_entity.id
_entity.type
_entity.pdbx_description
1 polymer ?
#
loop_
_entity_poly.entity_id
_entity_poly.type
_entity_poly.pdbx_seq_one_letter_code
_entity_poly.pdbx_strand_id
1 'polypeptide(L)'
;MLLCHREKQTLRLLSEYGQATRQQLKELCNASDKNIENLIKYRLAKEEDGIIMLRAVSKKEQKMVLSLELLKYFLLNYDDIQWHSRSYFPFFISLYRNDKVFDITAVSPGEETFMATALNRSQSSRILIVLEEPAAPLRIDKPVRYFIPSEQKFYIGQNGQFIIDEYVTANI
;
A
#
# COMPACT_ATOMS: atom_id res chain seq x y z
N MET A 1 7.99 30.52 -2.71
CA MET A 1 8.53 29.39 -1.90
C MET A 1 9.12 28.38 -2.86
N LEU A 2 10.41 28.05 -2.73
CA LEU A 2 11.06 27.07 -3.61
C LEU A 2 11.30 25.79 -2.82
N LEU A 3 10.66 24.70 -3.21
CA LEU A 3 10.88 23.38 -2.62
C LEU A 3 12.15 22.74 -3.20
N CYS A 4 12.95 22.08 -2.37
CA CYS A 4 14.06 21.25 -2.83
C CYS A 4 13.56 19.98 -3.53
N HIS A 5 14.46 19.24 -4.16
CA HIS A 5 14.12 18.02 -4.90
C HIS A 5 13.41 16.97 -4.02
N ARG A 6 13.92 16.73 -2.81
CA ARG A 6 13.34 15.74 -1.87
C ARG A 6 11.95 16.15 -1.39
N GLU A 7 11.74 17.43 -1.05
CA GLU A 7 10.42 17.97 -0.71
C GLU A 7 9.41 17.83 -1.85
N LYS A 8 9.83 18.05 -3.10
CA LYS A 8 8.98 17.83 -4.27
C LYS A 8 8.60 16.36 -4.44
N GLN A 9 9.54 15.43 -4.21
CA GLN A 9 9.26 13.99 -4.27
C GLN A 9 8.28 13.56 -3.18
N THR A 10 8.52 13.98 -1.93
CA THR A 10 7.61 13.73 -0.81
C THR A 10 6.21 14.29 -1.08
N LEU A 11 6.11 15.52 -1.59
CA LEU A 11 4.83 16.13 -1.92
C LEU A 11 4.11 15.41 -3.07
N ARG A 12 4.84 14.89 -4.07
CA ARG A 12 4.28 14.06 -5.15
C ARG A 12 3.69 12.77 -4.61
N LEU A 13 4.42 12.06 -3.74
CA LEU A 13 3.90 10.84 -3.11
C LEU A 13 2.65 11.13 -2.27
N LEU A 14 2.66 12.20 -1.48
CA LEU A 14 1.49 12.64 -0.70
C LEU A 14 0.34 13.11 -1.59
N SER A 15 0.62 13.67 -2.77
CA SER A 15 -0.41 14.06 -3.74
C SER A 15 -1.08 12.84 -4.37
N GLU A 16 -0.32 11.79 -4.64
CA GLU A 16 -0.83 10.53 -5.19
C GLU A 16 -1.66 9.76 -4.15
N TYR A 17 -1.08 9.50 -2.97
CA TYR A 17 -1.66 8.59 -1.97
C TYR A 17 -2.38 9.28 -0.82
N GLY A 18 -2.29 10.60 -0.75
CA GLY A 18 -2.91 11.43 0.29
C GLY A 18 -2.15 11.44 1.61
N GLN A 19 -1.44 10.38 1.96
CA GLN A 19 -0.80 10.22 3.27
C GLN A 19 0.26 9.12 3.27
N ALA A 20 1.19 9.17 4.24
CA ALA A 20 2.20 8.15 4.49
C ALA A 20 2.77 8.33 5.90
N THR A 21 3.40 7.28 6.46
CA THR A 21 4.20 7.45 7.69
C THR A 21 5.50 8.19 7.39
N ARG A 22 6.12 8.78 8.43
CA ARG A 22 7.47 9.37 8.29
C ARG A 22 8.49 8.36 7.75
N GLN A 23 8.41 7.11 8.19
CA GLN A 23 9.32 6.05 7.75
C GLN A 23 9.13 5.74 6.25
N GLN A 24 7.88 5.62 5.79
CA GLN A 24 7.58 5.43 4.37
C GLN A 24 8.11 6.59 3.52
N LEU A 25 7.98 7.84 3.98
CA LEU A 25 8.53 9.00 3.26
C LEU A 25 10.07 9.00 3.22
N LYS A 26 10.71 8.57 4.31
CA LYS A 26 12.17 8.42 4.37
C LYS A 26 12.64 7.36 3.37
N GLU A 27 11.99 6.21 3.33
CA GLU A 27 12.41 5.08 2.49
C GLU A 27 12.07 5.29 1.01
N LEU A 28 10.86 5.79 0.69
CA LEU A 28 10.40 5.94 -0.69
C LEU A 28 10.89 7.23 -1.37
N CYS A 29 11.08 8.30 -0.61
CA CYS A 29 11.45 9.61 -1.16
C CYS A 29 12.86 10.05 -0.77
N ASN A 30 13.56 9.30 0.08
CA ASN A 30 14.81 9.73 0.72
C ASN A 30 14.66 11.10 1.42
N ALA A 31 13.51 11.29 2.09
CA ALA A 31 13.19 12.52 2.79
C ALA A 31 13.91 12.56 4.15
N SER A 32 14.51 13.69 4.51
CA SER A 32 14.95 13.92 5.89
C SER A 32 13.79 14.43 6.76
N ASP A 33 13.92 14.38 8.09
CA ASP A 33 12.92 14.97 9.00
C ASP A 33 12.71 16.46 8.71
N LYS A 34 13.79 17.19 8.41
CA LYS A 34 13.72 18.60 7.99
C LYS A 34 12.88 18.80 6.73
N ASN A 35 12.94 17.90 5.75
CA ASN A 35 12.11 18.00 4.55
C ASN A 35 10.62 17.86 4.89
N ILE A 36 10.27 16.88 5.74
CA ILE A 36 8.90 16.64 6.18
C ILE A 36 8.38 17.84 6.99
N GLU A 37 9.17 18.33 7.94
CA GLU A 37 8.85 19.50 8.77
C GLU A 37 8.64 20.77 7.94
N ASN A 38 9.45 20.99 6.89
CA ASN A 38 9.26 22.09 5.97
C ASN A 38 7.90 22.01 5.27
N LEU A 39 7.48 20.84 4.78
CA LEU A 39 6.16 20.68 4.15
C LEU A 39 5.00 21.00 5.13
N ILE A 40 5.14 20.62 6.40
CA ILE A 40 4.16 20.94 7.45
C ILE A 40 4.17 22.45 7.74
N LYS A 41 5.35 23.04 7.93
CA LYS A 41 5.54 24.50 8.16
C LYS A 41 4.94 25.33 7.03
N TYR A 42 5.10 24.88 5.79
CA TYR A 42 4.54 25.50 4.60
C TYR A 42 3.06 25.20 4.38
N ARG A 43 2.41 24.46 5.28
CA ARG A 43 1.00 24.06 5.23
C ARG A 43 0.64 23.25 3.98
N LEU A 44 1.62 22.57 3.39
CA LEU A 44 1.42 21.64 2.27
C LEU A 44 1.05 20.24 2.79
N ALA A 45 1.50 19.91 4.00
CA ALA A 45 1.15 18.71 4.72
C ALA A 45 0.67 19.04 6.16
N LYS A 46 0.12 18.05 6.84
CA LYS A 46 -0.18 18.05 8.27
C LYS A 46 0.21 16.69 8.86
N GLU A 47 0.42 16.63 10.17
CA GLU A 47 0.74 15.40 10.88
C GLU A 47 -0.35 15.10 11.90
N GLU A 48 -0.89 13.88 11.87
CA GLU A 48 -1.91 13.38 12.79
C GLU A 48 -1.54 11.94 13.15
N ASP A 49 -1.40 11.63 14.44
CA ASP A 49 -1.03 10.30 14.97
C ASP A 49 0.18 9.64 14.28
N GLY A 50 1.23 10.41 13.99
CA GLY A 50 2.46 9.92 13.33
C GLY A 50 2.33 9.67 11.82
N ILE A 51 1.20 10.04 11.22
CA ILE A 51 0.97 9.98 9.76
C ILE A 51 1.04 11.38 9.19
N ILE A 52 1.85 11.52 8.14
CA ILE A 52 1.96 12.75 7.35
C ILE A 52 0.91 12.68 6.26
N MET A 53 0.01 13.66 6.25
CA MET A 53 -1.08 13.77 5.29
C MET A 53 -0.91 15.02 4.44
N LEU A 54 -1.26 14.92 3.16
CA LEU A 54 -1.47 16.08 2.31
C LEU A 54 -2.52 16.98 2.95
N ARG A 55 -2.30 18.30 2.96
CA ARG A 55 -3.16 19.25 3.68
C ARG A 55 -4.66 19.13 3.33
N ALA A 56 -4.97 18.82 2.08
CA ALA A 56 -6.34 18.69 1.57
C ALA A 56 -7.06 17.43 2.06
N VAL A 57 -6.35 16.43 2.58
CA VAL A 57 -6.95 15.19 3.08
C VAL A 57 -7.58 15.44 4.44
N SER A 58 -8.89 15.21 4.52
CA SER A 58 -9.68 15.50 5.72
C SER A 58 -9.56 14.43 6.79
N LYS A 59 -9.35 13.16 6.42
CA LYS A 59 -9.37 12.02 7.34
C LYS A 59 -8.21 11.06 7.07
N LYS A 60 -7.61 10.56 8.13
CA LYS A 60 -6.68 9.41 8.13
C LYS A 60 -7.36 8.17 7.55
N GLU A 61 -6.68 7.49 6.63
CA GLU A 61 -7.14 6.21 6.05
C GLU A 61 -6.09 5.10 6.29
N GLN A 62 -6.20 4.39 7.41
CA GLN A 62 -5.18 3.41 7.83
C GLN A 62 -4.90 2.35 6.77
N LYS A 63 -5.91 1.91 6.02
CA LYS A 63 -5.77 0.89 4.97
C LYS A 63 -4.91 1.34 3.79
N MET A 64 -4.88 2.63 3.48
CA MET A 64 -3.96 3.18 2.49
C MET A 64 -2.51 3.16 3.02
N VAL A 65 -2.29 3.51 4.28
CA VAL A 65 -0.95 3.43 4.90
C VAL A 65 -0.45 1.98 4.91
N LEU A 66 -1.32 1.02 5.22
CA LEU A 66 -0.99 -0.39 5.18
C LEU A 66 -0.72 -0.89 3.75
N SER A 67 -1.51 -0.44 2.77
CA SER A 67 -1.29 -0.75 1.35
C SER A 67 0.05 -0.18 0.83
N LEU A 68 0.46 0.99 1.33
CA LEU A 68 1.76 1.59 1.02
C LEU A 68 2.95 0.76 1.54
N GLU A 69 2.80 -0.01 2.61
CA GLU A 69 3.87 -0.94 3.03
C GLU A 69 4.15 -2.00 1.98
N LEU A 70 3.12 -2.53 1.31
CA LEU A 70 3.30 -3.48 0.22
C LEU A 70 3.88 -2.81 -1.03
N LEU A 71 3.39 -1.62 -1.41
CA LEU A 71 4.01 -0.88 -2.52
C LEU A 71 5.50 -0.62 -2.25
N LYS A 72 5.83 -0.23 -1.01
CA LYS A 72 7.21 -0.01 -0.58
C LYS A 72 8.05 -1.28 -0.69
N TYR A 73 7.52 -2.41 -0.24
CA TYR A 73 8.19 -3.69 -0.41
C TYR A 73 8.53 -3.95 -1.89
N PHE A 74 7.59 -3.69 -2.81
CA PHE A 74 7.88 -3.86 -4.24
C PHE A 74 8.97 -2.91 -4.74
N LEU A 75 8.84 -1.61 -4.46
CA LEU A 75 9.77 -0.59 -4.97
C LEU A 75 11.18 -0.72 -4.40
N LEU A 76 11.37 -1.37 -3.25
CA LEU A 76 12.68 -1.59 -2.64
C LEU A 76 13.34 -2.91 -3.05
N ASN A 77 12.56 -3.90 -3.51
CA ASN A 77 13.07 -5.24 -3.80
C ASN A 77 13.04 -5.60 -5.29
N TYR A 78 12.37 -4.80 -6.12
CA TYR A 78 12.18 -5.10 -7.55
C TYR A 78 12.33 -3.83 -8.40
N ASP A 79 13.21 -3.91 -9.39
CA ASP A 79 13.52 -2.79 -10.29
C ASP A 79 12.61 -2.75 -11.55
N ASP A 80 11.75 -3.75 -11.73
CA ASP A 80 10.87 -3.95 -12.90
C ASP A 80 9.44 -3.40 -12.70
N ILE A 81 9.21 -2.61 -11.65
CA ILE A 81 7.95 -1.88 -11.45
C ILE A 81 7.87 -0.74 -12.46
N GLN A 82 7.00 -0.88 -13.46
CA GLN A 82 6.89 0.08 -14.55
C GLN A 82 6.05 1.31 -14.18
N TRP A 83 4.95 1.08 -13.47
CA TRP A 83 4.12 2.15 -12.91
C TRP A 83 3.35 1.67 -11.70
N HIS A 84 2.94 2.63 -10.87
CA HIS A 84 2.02 2.44 -9.76
C HIS A 84 1.16 3.69 -9.62
N SER A 85 -0.08 3.52 -9.15
CA SER A 85 -0.98 4.65 -8.91
C SER A 85 -1.95 4.32 -7.78
N ARG A 86 -2.60 5.35 -7.26
CA ARG A 86 -3.79 5.19 -6.44
C ARG A 86 -4.88 4.48 -7.26
N SER A 87 -5.66 3.65 -6.58
CA SER A 87 -6.79 2.91 -7.14
C SER A 87 -8.10 3.27 -6.45
N TYR A 88 -9.18 2.67 -6.91
CA TYR A 88 -10.52 2.86 -6.39
C TYR A 88 -11.04 1.58 -5.74
N PHE A 89 -12.01 1.75 -4.84
CA PHE A 89 -12.65 0.65 -4.12
C PHE A 89 -13.03 -0.51 -5.09
N PRO A 90 -12.68 -1.76 -4.76
CA PRO A 90 -12.20 -2.26 -3.46
C PRO A 90 -10.70 -2.15 -3.21
N PHE A 91 -9.94 -1.44 -4.06
CA PHE A 91 -8.49 -1.35 -3.97
C PHE A 91 -8.02 0.04 -3.54
N PHE A 92 -6.77 0.10 -3.07
CA PHE A 92 -6.11 1.36 -2.68
C PHE A 92 -4.99 1.74 -3.65
N ILE A 93 -4.25 0.74 -4.15
CA ILE A 93 -3.08 0.94 -5.01
C ILE A 93 -3.14 -0.10 -6.14
N SER A 94 -2.79 0.30 -7.36
CA SER A 94 -2.54 -0.62 -8.47
C SER A 94 -1.09 -0.44 -8.91
N LEU A 95 -0.44 -1.53 -9.31
CA LEU A 95 0.90 -1.50 -9.89
C LEU A 95 0.99 -2.41 -11.11
N TYR A 96 1.95 -2.12 -11.99
CA TYR A 96 2.22 -2.91 -13.19
C TYR A 96 3.65 -3.40 -13.22
N ARG A 97 3.78 -4.71 -13.40
CA ARG A 97 5.02 -5.46 -13.36
C ARG A 97 4.87 -6.72 -14.20
N ASN A 98 5.91 -7.10 -14.95
CA ASN A 98 5.93 -8.36 -15.73
C ASN A 98 4.67 -8.57 -16.59
N ASP A 99 4.31 -7.53 -17.33
CA ASP A 99 3.13 -7.43 -18.21
C ASP A 99 1.78 -7.67 -17.52
N LYS A 100 1.73 -7.54 -16.19
CA LYS A 100 0.55 -7.81 -15.36
C LYS A 100 0.23 -6.64 -14.44
N VAL A 101 -1.06 -6.38 -14.28
CA VAL A 101 -1.57 -5.44 -13.26
C VAL A 101 -1.82 -6.23 -11.97
N PHE A 102 -1.37 -5.68 -10.85
CA PHE A 102 -1.64 -6.17 -9.51
C PHE A 102 -2.39 -5.10 -8.73
N ASP A 103 -3.52 -5.47 -8.15
CA ASP A 103 -4.33 -4.56 -7.34
C ASP A 103 -4.15 -4.89 -5.86
N ILE A 104 -3.81 -3.86 -5.08
CA ILE A 104 -3.53 -3.95 -3.66
C ILE A 104 -4.74 -3.43 -2.88
N THR A 105 -5.18 -4.24 -1.92
CA THR A 105 -6.13 -3.81 -0.88
C THR A 105 -5.56 -4.13 0.50
N ALA A 106 -6.06 -3.47 1.53
CA ALA A 106 -5.91 -3.87 2.91
C ALA A 106 -7.28 -4.31 3.47
N VAL A 107 -7.28 -5.31 4.36
CA VAL A 107 -8.50 -5.81 5.01
C VAL A 107 -8.29 -5.77 6.52
N SER A 108 -9.17 -5.08 7.23
CA SER A 108 -9.18 -5.04 8.69
C SER A 108 -10.07 -6.14 9.28
N PRO A 109 -9.82 -6.56 10.54
CA PRO A 109 -10.71 -7.48 11.24
C PRO A 109 -12.17 -7.00 11.24
N GLY A 110 -13.10 -7.88 10.88
CA GLY A 110 -14.53 -7.60 10.78
C GLY A 110 -15.01 -7.12 9.40
N GLU A 111 -14.11 -6.87 8.44
CA GLU A 111 -14.48 -6.47 7.07
C GLU A 111 -14.48 -7.65 6.07
N GLU A 112 -14.14 -8.86 6.51
CA GLU A 112 -13.76 -9.99 5.65
C GLU A 112 -14.88 -10.35 4.67
N THR A 113 -16.13 -10.45 5.17
CA THR A 113 -17.28 -10.84 4.34
C THR A 113 -17.61 -9.80 3.27
N PHE A 114 -17.58 -8.53 3.66
CA PHE A 114 -17.84 -7.41 2.74
C PHE A 114 -16.74 -7.30 1.69
N MET A 115 -15.48 -7.36 2.12
CA MET A 115 -14.32 -7.30 1.22
C MET A 115 -14.27 -8.49 0.28
N ALA A 116 -14.50 -9.72 0.76
CA ALA A 116 -14.57 -10.90 -0.10
C ALA A 116 -15.62 -10.73 -1.22
N THR A 117 -16.81 -10.23 -0.87
CA THR A 117 -17.89 -9.95 -1.84
C THR A 117 -17.45 -8.91 -2.88
N ALA A 118 -16.84 -7.81 -2.44
CA ALA A 118 -16.39 -6.74 -3.34
C ALA A 118 -15.25 -7.21 -4.26
N LEU A 119 -14.30 -7.99 -3.73
CA LEU A 119 -13.17 -8.52 -4.48
C LEU A 119 -13.59 -9.55 -5.53
N ASN A 120 -14.54 -10.44 -5.20
CA ASN A 120 -15.11 -11.39 -6.16
C ASN A 120 -15.81 -10.67 -7.33
N ARG A 121 -16.49 -9.55 -7.05
CA ARG A 121 -17.16 -8.73 -8.07
C ARG A 121 -16.24 -7.81 -8.88
N SER A 122 -15.01 -7.56 -8.41
CA SER A 122 -14.06 -6.71 -9.14
C SER A 122 -13.70 -7.32 -10.50
N GLN A 123 -13.10 -6.54 -11.41
CA GLN A 123 -12.54 -7.08 -12.67
C GLN A 123 -11.06 -7.48 -12.52
N SER A 124 -10.49 -7.30 -11.32
CA SER A 124 -9.09 -7.62 -11.08
C SER A 124 -8.85 -9.12 -11.19
N SER A 125 -7.74 -9.48 -11.83
CA SER A 125 -7.28 -10.86 -12.01
C SER A 125 -6.19 -11.25 -11.01
N ARG A 126 -5.50 -10.27 -10.40
CA ARG A 126 -4.37 -10.48 -9.49
C ARG A 126 -4.48 -9.53 -8.32
N ILE A 127 -4.90 -10.08 -7.19
CA ILE A 127 -5.21 -9.30 -6.01
C ILE A 127 -4.17 -9.60 -4.93
N LEU A 128 -3.61 -8.55 -4.36
CA LEU A 128 -2.72 -8.60 -3.22
C LEU A 128 -3.45 -7.99 -2.01
N ILE A 129 -3.58 -8.78 -0.94
CA ILE A 129 -4.31 -8.41 0.27
C ILE A 129 -3.31 -8.18 1.38
N VAL A 130 -3.24 -6.97 1.91
CA VAL A 130 -2.42 -6.67 3.08
C VAL A 130 -3.24 -6.89 4.35
N LEU A 131 -2.65 -7.63 5.28
CA LEU A 131 -3.20 -7.88 6.61
C LEU A 131 -2.23 -7.32 7.67
N GLU A 132 -2.77 -6.73 8.73
CA GLU A 132 -1.93 -6.29 9.87
C GLU A 132 -1.37 -7.49 10.64
N GLU A 133 -2.18 -8.54 10.76
CA GLU A 133 -1.85 -9.77 11.49
C GLU A 133 -2.41 -11.00 10.74
N PRO A 134 -1.86 -12.21 11.00
CA PRO A 134 -2.42 -13.44 10.47
C PRO A 134 -3.90 -13.62 10.86
N ALA A 135 -4.76 -13.83 9.86
CA ALA A 135 -6.18 -14.08 10.00
C ALA A 135 -6.61 -15.39 9.31
N ALA A 136 -7.91 -15.67 9.22
CA ALA A 136 -8.40 -16.69 8.31
C ALA A 136 -8.37 -16.16 6.85
N PRO A 137 -7.98 -16.98 5.86
CA PRO A 137 -8.08 -16.56 4.46
C PRO A 137 -9.53 -16.21 4.08
N LEU A 138 -9.68 -15.10 3.36
CA LEU A 138 -10.97 -14.69 2.80
C LEU A 138 -11.44 -15.68 1.73
N ARG A 139 -12.76 -15.93 1.66
CA ARG A 139 -13.38 -16.75 0.62
C ARG A 139 -13.47 -15.97 -0.70
N ILE A 140 -12.41 -16.03 -1.49
CA ILE A 140 -12.29 -15.32 -2.77
C ILE A 140 -12.07 -16.36 -3.88
N ASP A 141 -12.87 -16.29 -4.94
CA ASP A 141 -12.89 -17.25 -6.05
C ASP A 141 -11.79 -16.97 -7.10
N LYS A 142 -10.88 -16.05 -6.78
CA LYS A 142 -9.81 -15.56 -7.65
C LYS A 142 -8.45 -15.79 -7.00
N PRO A 143 -7.36 -15.85 -7.78
CA PRO A 143 -6.01 -15.89 -7.25
C PRO A 143 -5.73 -14.66 -6.39
N VAL A 144 -5.57 -14.89 -5.09
CA VAL A 144 -5.20 -13.88 -4.09
C VAL A 144 -3.91 -14.29 -3.41
N ARG A 145 -3.09 -13.30 -3.10
CA ARG A 145 -1.95 -13.46 -2.19
C ARG A 145 -2.12 -12.50 -1.03
N TYR A 146 -1.71 -12.92 0.14
CA TYR A 146 -1.78 -12.15 1.36
C TYR A 146 -0.38 -11.70 1.73
N PHE A 147 -0.20 -10.46 2.15
CA PHE A 147 1.06 -9.92 2.60
C PHE A 147 0.93 -9.42 4.03
N ILE A 148 1.88 -9.79 4.88
CA ILE A 148 1.95 -9.37 6.28
C ILE A 148 3.20 -8.49 6.45
N PRO A 149 3.05 -7.15 6.57
CA PRO A 149 4.19 -6.23 6.58
C PRO A 149 5.20 -6.47 7.72
N SER A 150 4.72 -6.84 8.91
CA SER A 150 5.56 -7.12 10.07
C SER A 150 6.51 -8.31 9.85
N GLU A 151 6.14 -9.22 8.95
CA GLU A 151 6.93 -10.39 8.59
C GLU A 151 7.65 -10.26 7.25
N GLN A 152 7.25 -9.29 6.43
CA GLN A 152 7.64 -9.13 5.02
C GLN A 152 7.50 -10.43 4.21
N LYS A 153 6.42 -11.18 4.47
CA LYS A 153 6.13 -12.46 3.83
C LYS A 153 4.79 -12.45 3.12
N PHE A 154 4.71 -13.29 2.08
CA PHE A 154 3.45 -13.58 1.41
C PHE A 154 2.93 -14.95 1.78
N TYR A 155 1.60 -15.06 1.69
CA TYR A 155 0.84 -16.24 1.99
C TYR A 155 -0.21 -16.49 0.92
N ILE A 156 -0.60 -17.75 0.76
CA ILE A 156 -1.80 -18.17 0.02
C ILE A 156 -2.79 -18.80 0.99
N GLY A 157 -4.08 -18.69 0.66
CA GLY A 157 -5.13 -19.40 1.36
C GLY A 157 -5.29 -20.82 0.79
N GLN A 158 -5.08 -21.85 1.60
CA GLN A 158 -5.34 -23.24 1.23
C GLN A 158 -6.04 -23.96 2.37
N ASN A 159 -7.17 -24.62 2.09
CA ASN A 159 -7.98 -25.34 3.07
C ASN A 159 -8.34 -24.51 4.32
N GLY A 160 -8.56 -23.20 4.15
CA GLY A 160 -8.88 -22.28 5.25
C GLY A 160 -7.69 -21.89 6.13
N GLN A 161 -6.45 -22.20 5.72
CA GLN A 161 -5.23 -21.83 6.41
C GLN A 161 -4.32 -20.98 5.53
N PHE A 162 -3.46 -20.18 6.16
CA PHE A 162 -2.37 -19.51 5.48
C PHE A 162 -1.17 -20.43 5.34
N ILE A 163 -0.67 -20.54 4.12
CA ILE A 163 0.58 -21.23 3.81
C ILE A 163 1.53 -20.21 3.20
N ILE A 164 2.79 -20.20 3.64
CA ILE A 164 3.81 -19.31 3.10
C ILE A 164 3.92 -19.56 1.60
N ASP A 165 3.86 -18.49 0.80
CA ASP A 165 4.07 -18.58 -0.64
C ASP A 165 5.57 -18.58 -0.93
N GLU A 166 6.15 -19.77 -1.07
CA GLU A 166 7.59 -19.94 -1.37
C GLU A 166 7.94 -19.54 -2.82
N TYR A 167 6.95 -19.30 -3.69
CA TYR A 167 7.12 -19.03 -5.13
C TYR A 167 6.85 -17.57 -5.52
N VAL A 168 6.81 -16.66 -4.55
CA VAL A 168 6.53 -15.23 -4.72
C VAL A 168 7.41 -14.58 -5.78
N THR A 169 8.72 -14.83 -5.72
CA THR A 169 9.73 -14.18 -6.55
C THR A 169 9.63 -14.54 -8.03
N ALA A 170 8.99 -15.67 -8.36
CA ALA A 170 8.81 -16.12 -9.75
C ALA A 170 7.49 -15.66 -10.37
N ASN A 171 6.48 -15.29 -9.57
CA ASN A 171 5.09 -15.23 -10.01
C ASN A 171 4.32 -13.97 -9.58
N ILE A 172 4.90 -13.13 -8.73
CA ILE A 172 4.55 -11.73 -8.63
C ILE A 172 5.54 -10.96 -9.49
#